data_AF-A0A5C2RYM1-F1
#
_entry.id   AF-A0A5C2RYM1-F1
#
_cell.length_a   1.000
_cell.length_b   1.000
_cell.length_c   1.000
_cell.angle_alpha   90.00
_cell.angle_beta   90.00
_cell.angle_gamma   90.00
#
_symmetry.space_group_name_H-M   'P 1'
#
loop_
_entity.id
_entity.type
_entity.pdbx_description
1 polymer ?
#
loop_
_entity_poly.entity_id
_entity_poly.type
_entity_poly.pdbx_seq_one_letter_code
_entity_poly.pdbx_strand_id
1 'polypeptide(L)'
;MLNKMNDEHNTKPRGRPPTTHCTGCNVKFSEDYACEDECPSCGYVACESCISHESRGACYRAGSNFGRNYCEMEPRWYHNDGNGKAYNGDRHPHAFPDEPYRDEVYEPEPRACNNCGKVTKVFNNEYCH
;
A
#
# COMPACT_ATOMS: atom_id res chain seq x y z
N MET A 1 16.09 -22.60 8.28
CA MET A 1 16.92 -21.42 8.56
C MET A 1 16.70 -20.28 7.55
N LEU A 2 16.46 -20.56 6.26
CA LEU A 2 16.12 -19.51 5.27
C LEU A 2 14.94 -18.62 5.66
N ASN A 3 13.85 -19.19 6.20
CA ASN A 3 12.67 -18.40 6.59
C ASN A 3 13.01 -17.36 7.68
N LYS A 4 13.76 -17.74 8.72
CA LYS A 4 14.21 -16.79 9.76
C LYS A 4 15.13 -15.70 9.20
N MET A 5 16.04 -16.05 8.29
CA MET A 5 16.92 -15.05 7.64
C MET A 5 16.13 -14.11 6.71
N ASN A 6 15.12 -14.61 6.00
CA ASN A 6 14.21 -13.79 5.19
C ASN A 6 13.34 -12.89 6.06
N ASP A 7 12.83 -13.39 7.19
CA ASP A 7 12.05 -12.61 8.15
C ASP A 7 12.92 -11.51 8.81
N GLU A 8 14.16 -11.83 9.19
CA GLU A 8 15.15 -10.85 9.68
C GLU A 8 15.55 -9.83 8.60
N HIS A 9 15.62 -10.23 7.33
CA HIS A 9 15.91 -9.32 6.23
C HIS A 9 14.72 -8.44 5.83
N ASN A 10 13.48 -8.93 6.04
CA ASN A 10 12.24 -8.18 5.87
C ASN A 10 11.97 -7.19 7.02
N THR A 11 12.49 -7.48 8.22
CA THR A 11 12.35 -6.61 9.39
C THR A 11 13.45 -5.55 9.50
N LYS A 12 14.60 -5.74 8.83
CA LYS A 12 15.60 -4.68 8.71
C LYS A 12 15.02 -3.51 7.92
N PRO A 13 15.13 -2.27 8.43
CA PRO A 13 14.78 -1.09 7.64
C PRO A 13 15.61 -1.11 6.36
N ARG A 14 14.97 -1.25 5.20
CA ARG A 14 15.66 -1.03 3.92
C ARG A 14 16.23 0.39 4.00
N GLY A 15 17.52 0.56 3.72
CA GLY A 15 18.11 1.89 3.60
C GLY A 15 17.27 2.73 2.65
N ARG A 16 17.08 4.03 2.94
CA ARG A 16 16.28 4.89 2.06
C ARG A 16 16.86 4.80 0.64
N PRO A 17 16.02 4.56 -0.38
CA PRO A 17 16.51 4.43 -1.74
C PRO A 17 17.06 5.78 -2.24
N PRO A 18 17.88 5.76 -3.30
CA PRO A 18 18.37 6.99 -3.92
C PRO A 18 17.21 7.87 -4.39
N THR A 19 17.26 9.17 -4.10
CA THR A 19 16.23 10.14 -4.51
C THR A 19 16.44 10.67 -5.94
N THR A 20 17.50 10.24 -6.62
CA THR A 20 17.86 10.71 -7.97
C THR A 20 17.24 9.86 -9.08
N HIS A 21 16.69 8.69 -8.75
CA HIS A 21 16.09 7.76 -9.71
C HIS A 21 14.76 7.25 -9.17
N CYS A 22 13.82 7.02 -10.08
CA CYS A 22 12.58 6.32 -9.76
C CYS A 22 12.91 4.93 -9.19
N THR A 23 12.39 4.62 -8.01
CA THR A 23 12.62 3.31 -7.37
C THR A 23 11.93 2.17 -8.15
N GLY A 24 10.85 2.47 -8.88
CA GLY A 24 10.08 1.48 -9.64
C GLY A 24 10.62 1.10 -11.02
N CYS A 25 11.19 2.05 -11.76
CA CYS A 25 11.73 1.82 -13.11
C CYS A 25 13.20 2.22 -13.30
N ASN A 26 13.85 2.73 -12.25
CA ASN A 26 15.24 3.18 -12.24
C ASN A 26 15.56 4.29 -13.27
N VAL A 27 14.55 5.00 -13.79
CA VAL A 27 14.79 6.19 -14.63
C VAL A 27 15.35 7.31 -13.75
N LYS A 28 16.38 8.00 -14.24
CA LYS A 28 16.94 9.18 -13.57
C LYS A 28 15.93 10.32 -13.66
N PHE A 29 15.69 11.01 -12.55
CA PHE A 29 14.83 12.19 -12.56
C PHE A 29 15.51 13.38 -13.26
N SER A 30 14.72 14.18 -13.96
CA SER A 30 15.10 15.41 -14.66
C SER A 30 13.92 16.40 -14.65
N GLU A 31 14.10 17.59 -15.22
CA GLU A 31 12.99 18.55 -15.37
C GLU A 31 11.83 17.98 -16.18
N ASP A 32 12.13 17.22 -17.25
CA ASP A 32 11.11 16.55 -18.09
C ASP A 32 10.56 15.25 -17.47
N TYR A 33 11.19 14.72 -16.43
CA TYR A 33 10.86 13.44 -15.80
C TYR A 33 11.03 13.57 -14.28
N ALA A 34 10.14 14.32 -13.65
CA ALA A 34 10.22 14.63 -12.23
C ALA A 34 9.90 13.43 -11.33
N CYS A 35 10.30 13.54 -10.07
CA CYS A 35 9.75 12.71 -9.00
C CYS A 35 8.33 13.20 -8.69
N GLU A 36 7.34 12.32 -8.85
CA GLU A 36 5.93 12.65 -8.68
C GLU A 36 5.46 12.39 -7.24
N ASP A 37 5.98 11.36 -6.57
CA ASP A 37 5.62 11.06 -5.17
C ASP A 37 6.81 10.44 -4.42
N GLU A 38 6.91 10.77 -3.13
CA GLU A 38 7.86 10.18 -2.18
C GLU A 38 7.10 9.62 -0.99
N CYS A 39 7.38 8.35 -0.69
CA CYS A 39 6.88 7.72 0.49
C CYS A 39 7.57 8.23 1.76
N PRO A 40 6.88 8.94 2.68
CA PRO A 40 7.53 9.60 3.82
C PRO A 40 8.24 8.62 4.78
N SER A 41 7.75 7.38 4.87
CA SER A 41 8.30 6.39 5.80
C SER A 41 9.25 5.37 5.17
N CYS A 42 9.27 5.17 3.84
CA CYS A 42 10.16 4.20 3.17
C CYS A 42 11.19 4.91 2.26
N GLY A 43 10.99 6.21 1.96
CA GLY A 43 11.78 6.98 1.02
C GLY A 43 11.62 6.56 -0.44
N TYR A 44 10.72 5.61 -0.75
CA TYR A 44 10.47 5.17 -2.12
C TYR A 44 9.95 6.35 -2.93
N VAL A 45 10.66 6.66 -4.01
CA VAL A 45 10.35 7.73 -4.95
C VAL A 45 9.87 7.14 -6.27
N ALA A 46 8.86 7.73 -6.89
CA ALA A 46 8.36 7.27 -8.19
C ALA A 46 8.08 8.42 -9.16
N CYS A 47 8.25 8.14 -10.45
CA CYS A 47 7.70 8.99 -11.52
C CYS A 47 6.19 8.74 -11.70
N GLU A 48 5.53 9.65 -12.40
CA GLU A 48 4.10 9.57 -12.74
C GLU A 48 3.70 8.21 -13.35
N SER A 49 4.50 7.73 -14.30
CA SER A 49 4.23 6.44 -14.94
C SER A 49 4.33 5.27 -13.97
N CYS A 50 5.20 5.34 -12.96
CA CYS A 50 5.30 4.28 -11.97
C CYS A 50 4.17 4.36 -10.94
N ILE A 51 3.75 5.54 -10.49
CA ILE A 51 2.63 5.69 -9.53
C ILE A 51 1.33 5.13 -10.08
N SER A 52 1.12 5.30 -11.39
CA SER A 52 -0.03 4.73 -12.11
C SER A 52 0.17 3.27 -12.51
N HIS A 53 1.37 2.70 -12.37
CA HIS A 53 1.67 1.32 -12.75
C HIS A 53 1.31 0.33 -11.64
N GLU A 54 0.52 -0.66 -12.02
CA GLU A 54 -0.05 -1.71 -11.17
C GLU A 54 0.99 -2.64 -10.50
N SER A 55 2.23 -2.63 -10.97
CA SER A 55 3.32 -3.48 -10.45
C SER A 55 4.64 -2.77 -10.16
N ARG A 56 4.82 -1.53 -10.65
CA ARG A 56 6.04 -0.73 -10.45
C ARG A 56 5.81 0.45 -9.51
N GLY A 57 4.54 0.68 -9.16
CA GLY A 57 4.07 1.76 -8.32
C GLY A 57 3.76 1.38 -6.88
N ALA A 58 4.24 0.24 -6.37
CA ALA A 58 3.99 -0.14 -4.99
C ALA A 58 5.20 0.22 -4.11
N CYS A 59 5.00 0.98 -3.02
CA CYS A 59 6.08 1.12 -2.00
C CYS A 59 6.42 -0.28 -1.47
N TYR A 60 7.66 -0.41 -0.99
CA TYR A 60 8.12 -1.63 -0.33
C TYR A 60 7.32 -2.02 0.93
N ARG A 61 6.47 -1.13 1.45
CA ARG A 61 5.60 -1.44 2.59
C ARG A 61 4.33 -2.13 2.12
N ALA A 62 4.16 -3.37 2.57
CA ALA A 62 3.02 -4.19 2.18
C ALA A 62 1.64 -3.61 2.53
N GLY A 63 1.55 -2.66 3.46
CA GLY A 63 0.29 -2.03 3.89
C GLY A 63 0.00 -0.64 3.32
N SER A 64 0.90 -0.07 2.50
CA SER A 64 0.73 1.32 2.05
C SER A 64 1.32 1.57 0.66
N ASN A 65 0.63 2.36 -0.15
CA ASN A 65 1.17 2.92 -1.37
C ASN A 65 1.70 4.33 -1.17
N PHE A 66 3.01 4.54 -1.28
CA PHE A 66 3.64 5.85 -1.06
C PHE A 66 3.22 6.59 0.24
N GLY A 67 2.92 5.86 1.32
CA GLY A 67 2.44 6.47 2.57
C GLY A 67 0.93 6.48 2.74
N ARG A 68 0.16 6.24 1.67
CA ARG A 68 -1.28 6.07 1.73
C ARG A 68 -1.61 4.64 2.14
N ASN A 69 -2.35 4.47 3.22
CA ASN A 69 -2.67 3.12 3.70
C ASN A 69 -3.68 2.46 2.77
N TYR A 70 -3.37 1.24 2.35
CA TYR A 70 -4.25 0.45 1.50
C TYR A 70 -5.63 0.21 2.15
N CYS A 71 -5.72 0.20 3.49
CA CYS A 71 -6.99 0.07 4.20
C CYS A 71 -7.94 1.26 3.97
N GLU A 72 -7.45 2.42 3.54
CA GLU A 72 -8.27 3.63 3.31
C GLU A 72 -8.58 3.85 1.83
N MET A 73 -8.06 3.01 0.95
CA MET A 73 -8.23 3.09 -0.49
C MET A 73 -9.27 2.06 -0.96
N GLU A 74 -9.98 2.37 -2.04
CA GLU A 74 -10.84 1.39 -2.72
C GLU A 74 -10.05 0.12 -3.07
N PRO A 75 -10.62 -1.08 -2.87
CA PRO A 75 -9.95 -2.31 -3.28
C PRO A 75 -9.65 -2.31 -4.79
N ARG A 76 -8.38 -2.54 -5.14
CA ARG A 76 -7.95 -2.72 -6.53
C ARG A 76 -7.12 -3.98 -6.63
N TRP A 77 -7.29 -4.72 -7.72
CA TRP A 77 -6.60 -6.00 -7.95
C TRP A 77 -5.06 -5.85 -7.95
N TYR A 78 -4.57 -4.64 -8.21
CA TYR A 78 -3.15 -4.29 -8.22
C TYR A 78 -2.64 -3.67 -6.91
N HIS A 79 -3.42 -3.65 -5.84
CA HIS A 79 -2.90 -3.28 -4.52
C HIS A 79 -1.98 -4.39 -4.01
N ASN A 80 -0.71 -4.33 -4.41
CA ASN A 80 0.36 -5.24 -4.03
C ASN A 80 1.47 -4.50 -3.29
N ASP A 81 2.35 -5.23 -2.61
CA ASP A 81 3.60 -4.68 -2.12
C ASP A 81 4.63 -4.56 -3.27
N GLY A 82 5.72 -3.81 -3.05
CA GLY A 82 6.82 -3.72 -4.03
C GLY A 82 7.53 -5.05 -4.34
N ASN A 83 7.12 -6.17 -3.74
CA ASN A 83 7.56 -7.52 -4.07
C ASN A 83 6.48 -8.34 -4.83
N GLY A 84 5.35 -7.71 -5.21
CA GLY A 84 4.26 -8.33 -5.96
C GLY A 84 3.25 -9.11 -5.12
N LYS A 85 3.34 -9.08 -3.78
CA LYS A 85 2.37 -9.74 -2.91
C LYS A 85 1.11 -8.88 -2.77
N ALA A 86 -0.05 -9.42 -3.14
CA ALA A 86 -1.32 -8.73 -2.96
C ALA A 86 -1.56 -8.34 -1.50
N TYR A 87 -2.12 -7.15 -1.29
CA TYR A 87 -2.55 -6.68 0.02
C TYR A 87 -3.70 -7.55 0.53
N ASN A 88 -3.54 -8.05 1.74
CA ASN A 88 -4.48 -8.94 2.42
C ASN A 88 -4.88 -8.43 3.81
N GLY A 89 -4.69 -7.13 4.08
CA GLY A 89 -5.07 -6.50 5.34
C GLY A 89 -6.51 -5.99 5.33
N ASP A 90 -6.94 -5.43 6.46
CA ASP A 90 -8.29 -4.88 6.61
C ASP A 90 -8.57 -3.74 5.60
N ARG A 91 -9.84 -3.55 5.27
CA ARG A 91 -10.32 -2.44 4.43
C ARG A 91 -11.38 -1.66 5.18
N HIS A 92 -11.26 -0.34 5.18
CA HIS A 92 -12.27 0.56 5.73
C HIS A 92 -13.40 0.76 4.72
N PRO A 93 -14.63 1.06 5.18
CA PRO A 93 -15.68 1.55 4.30
C PRO A 93 -15.27 2.86 3.66
N HIS A 94 -15.38 2.95 2.34
CA HIS A 94 -15.14 4.19 1.61
C HIS A 94 -16.44 5.01 1.60
N ALA A 95 -16.69 5.82 2.62
CA ALA A 95 -17.97 6.50 2.79
C ALA A 95 -18.28 7.41 1.58
N PHE A 96 -19.10 6.94 0.64
CA PHE A 96 -19.88 7.84 -0.19
C PHE A 96 -21.01 8.36 0.72
N PRO A 97 -21.17 9.69 0.86
CA PRO A 97 -22.14 10.28 1.79
C PRO A 97 -23.57 9.74 1.63
N ASP A 98 -23.89 9.24 0.43
CA ASP A 98 -25.26 8.92 0.01
C ASP A 98 -25.47 7.41 -0.29
N GLU A 99 -24.43 6.57 -0.12
CA GLU A 99 -24.55 5.12 -0.31
C GLU A 99 -24.20 4.38 0.98
N PRO A 100 -25.21 3.99 1.79
CA PRO A 100 -24.97 3.11 2.90
C PRO A 100 -24.49 1.76 2.37
N TYR A 101 -23.29 1.37 2.81
CA TYR A 101 -22.77 0.05 2.53
C TYR A 101 -23.72 -1.03 3.04
N ARG A 102 -23.91 -2.09 2.23
CA ARG A 102 -24.67 -3.27 2.64
C ARG A 102 -24.00 -3.87 3.89
N ASP A 103 -24.71 -3.88 5.02
CA ASP A 103 -24.16 -4.31 6.31
C ASP A 103 -23.56 -5.73 6.28
N GLU A 104 -23.99 -6.58 5.35
CA GLU A 104 -23.45 -7.93 5.14
C GLU A 104 -21.99 -7.96 4.62
N VAL A 105 -21.52 -6.88 4.01
CA VAL A 105 -20.16 -6.80 3.43
C VAL A 105 -19.11 -6.42 4.47
N TYR A 106 -19.54 -5.90 5.62
CA TYR A 106 -18.67 -5.41 6.70
C TYR A 106 -18.89 -6.18 7.98
N GLU A 107 -17.88 -6.19 8.83
CA GLU A 107 -18.03 -6.69 10.19
C GLU A 107 -19.10 -5.86 10.94
N PRO A 108 -19.95 -6.53 11.74
CA PRO A 108 -21.08 -5.87 12.39
C PRO A 108 -20.62 -4.82 13.41
N GLU A 109 -19.54 -5.13 14.14
CA GLU A 109 -18.99 -4.28 15.19
C GLU A 109 -17.66 -3.65 14.74
N PRO A 110 -17.45 -2.35 14.99
CA PRO A 110 -16.15 -1.72 14.77
C PRO A 110 -15.04 -2.37 15.60
N ARG A 111 -13.88 -2.58 14.99
CA ARG A 111 -12.66 -3.03 15.69
C ARG A 111 -11.44 -2.25 15.22
N ALA A 112 -10.33 -2.41 15.93
CA ALA A 112 -9.05 -1.84 15.48
C ALA A 112 -8.62 -2.49 14.16
N CYS A 113 -8.32 -1.65 13.16
CA CYS A 113 -7.75 -2.07 11.90
C CYS A 113 -6.32 -2.62 12.09
N ASN A 114 -6.06 -3.82 11.60
CA ASN A 114 -4.78 -4.51 11.66
C ASN A 114 -3.67 -3.79 10.87
N ASN A 115 -4.02 -2.87 9.96
CA ASN A 115 -3.06 -2.11 9.16
C ASN A 115 -2.74 -0.73 9.77
N CYS A 116 -3.74 0.06 10.17
CA CYS A 116 -3.55 1.44 10.63
C CYS A 116 -3.91 1.68 12.11
N GLY A 117 -4.48 0.69 12.81
CA GLY A 117 -4.89 0.80 14.22
C GLY A 117 -6.17 1.59 14.49
N LYS A 118 -6.75 2.27 13.48
CA LYS A 118 -8.00 3.03 13.63
C LYS A 118 -9.16 2.08 13.98
N VAL A 119 -9.96 2.45 14.98
CA VAL A 119 -11.20 1.74 15.29
C VAL A 119 -12.28 2.16 14.29
N THR A 120 -12.72 1.23 13.46
CA THR A 120 -13.73 1.47 12.42
C THR A 120 -14.40 0.16 12.00
N LYS A 121 -15.48 0.23 11.20
CA LYS A 121 -16.00 -0.96 10.51
C LYS A 121 -14.96 -1.41 9.49
N VAL A 122 -14.84 -2.71 9.29
CA VAL A 122 -13.89 -3.30 8.34
C VAL A 122 -14.61 -4.29 7.45
N PHE A 123 -14.16 -4.48 6.21
CA PHE A 123 -14.74 -5.48 5.33
C PHE A 123 -14.65 -6.88 5.94
N ASN A 124 -15.68 -7.68 5.74
CA ASN A 124 -15.63 -9.12 6.01
C ASN A 124 -14.59 -9.77 5.10
N ASN A 125 -13.73 -10.62 5.66
CA ASN A 125 -12.66 -11.29 4.94
C ASN A 125 -13.16 -12.12 3.74
N GLU A 126 -14.40 -12.61 3.80
CA GLU A 126 -15.04 -13.39 2.73
C GLU A 126 -15.22 -12.60 1.41
N TYR A 127 -15.20 -11.27 1.47
CA TYR A 127 -15.35 -10.38 0.30
C TYR A 127 -14.03 -9.70 -0.12
N CYS A 128 -12.89 -10.07 0.48
CA CYS A 128 -11.60 -9.45 0.23
C CYS A 128 -10.74 -10.16 -0.85
N HIS A 129 -11.37 -10.88 -1.80
CA HIS A 129 -10.70 -11.70 -2.81
C HIS A 129 -10.97 -11.25 -4.25
#